data_AF-A0A417Q8Q8-F1
#
_entry.id   AF-A0A417Q8Q8-F1
#
_cell.length_a   1.000
_cell.length_b   1.000
_cell.length_c   1.000
_cell.angle_alpha   90.00
_cell.angle_beta   90.00
_cell.angle_gamma   90.00
#
_symmetry.space_group_name_H-M   'P 1'
#
loop_
_entity.id
_entity.type
_entity.pdbx_description
1 polymer ?
#
loop_
_entity_poly.entity_id
_entity_poly.type
_entity_poly.pdbx_seq_one_letter_code
_entity_poly.pdbx_strand_id
1 'polypeptide(L)'
;MALILYQNTYIRQNNLGSYQVGQDILLSKSEIKNNLKTVLETNVTTTAQMFYDLNKHFCSVENQKVLYQGDGGTTNRTLKDSQMDVEPGSSASLPESEQILDAYFGSKYSKIFGNVCKYSYETSDNQVQVDGNKLTFDENLAEGKEIKVDMYCTVSGNTSEEVSEKIPENQKIKLHTYTFTIKAGKLSGGYGTVEYPYVIKTLGDYDKFSRGEEFSNAIISLEADLDFSTTLFNPVSREFTGQFFGNGHKFSNIDITGISFYGMFTNLSGAVQDLIIENENLNPQGVSGGIYRIGVIAGKVNKSGRIERCEVVDSKIIFTPGNSGKVYVGGIAGMVNGGSITGCITRNVAMNIGSPNGSVKGNVGGLVGYMDNSGTLTYSGREGGEIVNWCTDTESPGSYTGGLIGSAYSKSKMNNCWSFRKRAETSDSAYNRLFGTFVGMSSGLTAENCIVYSGTDADESNYTGNTSAKVEQGNAPQVRKEENFNCDKIGYGGAGYLTNDSSTGNPLRLKPLELILNTDSVKKDYYYGEKLRLNGLTVTLKRGSTSIMAVGLYDVDTTFSSDKTGTHTVKISVGNLSSSFQVTVAKKPHHFQ
;
A
#
# COMPACT_ATOMS: atom_id res chain seq x y z
N MET A 1 -18.88 -40.84 1.07
CA MET A 1 -17.53 -41.22 1.55
C MET A 1 -17.39 -42.71 1.89
N ALA A 2 -18.41 -43.38 2.44
CA ALA A 2 -18.28 -44.77 2.89
C ALA A 2 -18.13 -45.83 1.77
N LEU A 3 -18.71 -45.66 0.57
CA LEU A 3 -18.81 -46.75 -0.42
C LEU A 3 -17.67 -46.83 -1.46
N ILE A 4 -17.14 -45.68 -1.91
CA ILE A 4 -16.04 -45.63 -2.91
C ILE A 4 -14.71 -46.07 -2.29
N LEU A 5 -14.49 -45.77 -0.99
CA LEU A 5 -13.35 -46.29 -0.22
C LEU A 5 -13.50 -47.77 0.18
N TYR A 6 -14.72 -48.32 0.17
CA TYR A 6 -14.96 -49.74 0.49
C TYR A 6 -14.66 -50.68 -0.70
N GLN A 7 -14.86 -50.21 -1.93
CA GLN A 7 -14.76 -51.06 -3.13
C GLN A 7 -13.34 -51.35 -3.59
N ASN A 8 -12.41 -50.37 -3.53
CA ASN A 8 -11.11 -50.54 -4.18
C ASN A 8 -10.12 -51.43 -3.41
N THR A 9 -10.23 -51.52 -2.08
CA THR A 9 -9.29 -52.28 -1.25
C THR A 9 -9.76 -53.70 -0.95
N TYR A 10 -11.07 -53.92 -0.76
CA TYR A 10 -11.59 -55.19 -0.22
C TYR A 10 -12.02 -56.22 -1.28
N ILE A 11 -12.54 -55.78 -2.44
CA ILE A 11 -13.01 -56.69 -3.50
C ILE A 11 -11.84 -57.28 -4.31
N ARG A 12 -10.77 -56.50 -4.54
CA ARG A 12 -9.58 -56.98 -5.26
C ARG A 12 -8.77 -58.04 -4.49
N GLN A 13 -8.89 -58.09 -3.16
CA GLN A 13 -8.12 -59.02 -2.32
C GLN A 13 -8.78 -60.39 -2.11
N ASN A 14 -10.11 -60.52 -2.24
CA ASN A 14 -10.82 -61.72 -1.73
C ASN A 14 -11.55 -62.60 -2.75
N ASN A 15 -11.61 -62.24 -4.05
CA ASN A 15 -12.19 -63.10 -5.11
C ASN A 15 -13.63 -63.64 -4.85
N LEU A 16 -14.42 -63.01 -3.99
CA LEU A 16 -15.78 -63.45 -3.65
C LEU A 16 -16.80 -62.97 -4.69
N GLY A 17 -17.68 -63.88 -5.14
CA GLY A 17 -18.71 -63.64 -6.16
C GLY A 17 -19.95 -62.88 -5.70
N SER A 18 -20.10 -62.63 -4.39
CA SER A 18 -21.25 -61.98 -3.78
C SER A 18 -20.91 -61.35 -2.41
N TYR A 19 -21.67 -60.33 -2.00
CA TYR A 19 -21.44 -59.52 -0.80
C TYR A 19 -22.65 -59.60 0.14
N GLN A 20 -22.43 -59.81 1.44
CA GLN A 20 -23.50 -59.91 2.43
C GLN A 20 -23.73 -58.53 3.09
N VAL A 21 -24.97 -58.02 3.04
CA VAL A 21 -25.35 -56.73 3.60
C VAL A 21 -26.39 -56.95 4.69
N GLY A 22 -25.93 -57.18 5.93
CA GLY A 22 -26.79 -57.58 7.04
C GLY A 22 -27.06 -59.09 7.08
N GLN A 23 -27.88 -59.53 8.03
CA GLN A 23 -27.92 -60.95 8.43
C GLN A 23 -28.45 -61.89 7.34
N ASP A 24 -29.26 -61.41 6.37
CA ASP A 24 -29.96 -62.27 5.41
C ASP A 24 -29.95 -61.80 3.93
N ILE A 25 -29.13 -60.81 3.54
CA ILE A 25 -29.11 -60.29 2.16
C ILE A 25 -27.75 -60.57 1.50
N LEU A 26 -27.74 -61.45 0.49
CA LEU A 26 -26.61 -61.65 -0.42
C LEU A 26 -26.85 -60.88 -1.73
N LEU A 27 -26.00 -59.90 -2.03
CA LEU A 27 -26.01 -59.21 -3.32
C LEU A 27 -24.97 -59.84 -4.25
N SER A 28 -25.40 -60.27 -5.44
CA SER A 28 -24.51 -60.69 -6.52
C SER A 28 -23.70 -59.51 -7.09
N LYS A 29 -22.58 -59.80 -7.77
CA LYS A 29 -21.77 -58.78 -8.45
C LYS A 29 -22.58 -57.92 -9.44
N SER A 30 -23.59 -58.49 -10.09
CA SER A 30 -24.53 -57.79 -10.97
C SER A 30 -25.48 -56.87 -10.20
N GLU A 31 -26.01 -57.31 -9.05
CA GLU A 31 -26.91 -56.49 -8.23
C GLU A 31 -26.16 -55.33 -7.55
N ILE A 32 -24.91 -55.52 -7.15
CA ILE A 32 -24.06 -54.44 -6.65
C ILE A 32 -23.80 -53.42 -7.76
N LYS A 33 -23.49 -53.89 -8.98
CA LYS A 33 -23.24 -53.00 -10.13
C LYS A 33 -24.50 -52.22 -10.52
N ASN A 34 -25.68 -52.87 -10.52
CA ASN A 34 -26.96 -52.21 -10.77
C ASN A 34 -27.36 -51.25 -9.66
N ASN A 35 -27.21 -51.61 -8.39
CA ASN A 35 -27.50 -50.69 -7.28
C ASN A 35 -26.56 -49.50 -7.26
N LEU A 36 -25.27 -49.69 -7.59
CA LEU A 36 -24.33 -48.59 -7.76
C LEU A 36 -24.75 -47.68 -8.92
N LYS A 37 -25.17 -48.28 -10.05
CA LYS A 37 -25.67 -47.59 -11.24
C LYS A 37 -26.91 -46.75 -10.90
N THR A 38 -27.92 -47.32 -10.27
CA THR A 38 -29.15 -46.62 -9.84
C THR A 38 -28.86 -45.50 -8.83
N VAL A 39 -27.94 -45.72 -7.89
CA VAL A 39 -27.52 -44.68 -6.93
C VAL A 39 -26.73 -43.57 -7.62
N LEU A 40 -25.87 -43.89 -8.59
CA LEU A 40 -25.18 -42.91 -9.43
C LEU A 40 -26.19 -42.09 -10.24
N GLU A 41 -27.12 -42.75 -10.93
CA GLU A 41 -28.19 -42.16 -11.72
C GLU A 41 -29.06 -41.21 -10.89
N THR A 42 -29.50 -41.66 -9.71
CA THR A 42 -30.35 -40.85 -8.83
C THR A 42 -29.58 -39.64 -8.29
N ASN A 43 -28.31 -39.83 -7.91
CA ASN A 43 -27.45 -38.73 -7.45
C ASN A 43 -27.15 -37.73 -8.56
N VAL A 44 -26.86 -38.18 -9.78
CA VAL A 44 -26.59 -37.30 -10.93
C VAL A 44 -27.86 -36.55 -11.35
N THR A 45 -29.01 -37.21 -11.39
CA THR A 45 -30.31 -36.56 -11.71
C THR A 45 -30.70 -35.52 -10.66
N THR A 46 -30.56 -35.86 -9.37
CA THR A 46 -30.83 -34.93 -8.26
C THR A 46 -29.84 -33.77 -8.29
N THR A 47 -28.57 -34.03 -8.60
CA THR A 47 -27.54 -33.00 -8.72
C THR A 47 -27.81 -32.07 -9.91
N ALA A 48 -28.21 -32.60 -11.06
CA ALA A 48 -28.58 -31.80 -12.24
C ALA A 48 -29.80 -30.92 -11.96
N GLN A 49 -30.81 -31.45 -11.26
CA GLN A 49 -31.98 -30.68 -10.82
C GLN A 49 -31.60 -29.59 -9.81
N MET A 50 -30.71 -29.88 -8.85
CA MET A 50 -30.17 -28.87 -7.93
C MET A 50 -29.44 -27.76 -8.68
N PHE A 51 -28.62 -28.08 -9.69
CA PHE A 51 -27.95 -27.06 -10.51
C PHE A 51 -28.92 -26.25 -11.38
N TYR A 52 -29.99 -26.88 -11.87
CA TYR A 52 -31.05 -26.20 -12.61
C TYR A 52 -31.85 -25.23 -11.74
N ASP A 53 -32.21 -25.65 -10.53
CA ASP A 53 -32.89 -24.81 -9.54
C ASP A 53 -31.95 -23.69 -9.03
N LEU A 54 -30.64 -23.96 -8.90
CA LEU A 54 -29.65 -22.91 -8.65
C LEU A 54 -29.68 -21.86 -9.75
N ASN A 55 -29.54 -22.23 -11.02
CA ASN A 55 -29.58 -21.29 -12.16
C ASN A 55 -30.82 -20.37 -12.12
N LYS A 56 -31.95 -20.86 -11.60
CA LYS A 56 -33.19 -20.07 -11.47
C LYS A 56 -33.20 -19.11 -10.26
N HIS A 57 -32.44 -19.39 -9.20
CA HIS A 57 -32.42 -18.64 -7.94
C HIS A 57 -31.10 -17.90 -7.67
N PHE A 58 -30.14 -18.03 -8.58
CA PHE A 58 -28.82 -17.42 -8.47
C PHE A 58 -28.86 -15.94 -8.83
N CYS A 59 -28.58 -15.05 -7.87
CA CYS A 59 -28.73 -13.60 -8.06
C CYS A 59 -27.37 -12.87 -8.19
N SER A 60 -26.37 -13.22 -7.38
CA SER A 60 -25.02 -12.65 -7.45
C SER A 60 -24.03 -13.37 -6.53
N VAL A 61 -22.73 -13.19 -6.80
CA VAL A 61 -21.62 -13.46 -5.86
C VAL A 61 -21.14 -12.13 -5.32
N GLU A 62 -21.21 -11.94 -4.01
CA GLU A 62 -20.62 -10.77 -3.36
C GLU A 62 -19.21 -11.05 -2.85
N ASN A 63 -18.36 -10.02 -2.93
CA ASN A 63 -17.05 -9.96 -2.27
C ASN A 63 -16.06 -11.06 -2.69
N GLN A 64 -16.24 -11.60 -3.90
CA GLN A 64 -15.35 -12.61 -4.44
C GLN A 64 -14.04 -11.97 -4.90
N LYS A 65 -12.91 -12.41 -4.31
CA LYS A 65 -11.58 -11.97 -4.71
C LYS A 65 -11.13 -12.70 -5.97
N VAL A 66 -10.57 -11.95 -6.90
CA VAL A 66 -9.98 -12.44 -8.14
C VAL A 66 -8.58 -11.88 -8.30
N LEU A 67 -7.68 -12.69 -8.86
CA LEU A 67 -6.36 -12.23 -9.24
C LEU A 67 -6.48 -11.35 -10.48
N TYR A 68 -6.04 -10.11 -10.37
CA TYR A 68 -6.09 -9.12 -11.44
C TYR A 68 -4.68 -8.68 -11.82
N GLN A 69 -4.42 -8.57 -13.11
CA GLN A 69 -3.16 -8.06 -13.66
C GLN A 69 -3.51 -7.00 -14.70
N GLY A 70 -3.27 -5.74 -14.36
CA GLY A 70 -3.36 -4.60 -15.28
C GLY A 70 -2.02 -3.87 -15.38
N ASP A 71 -2.00 -2.71 -16.02
CA ASP A 71 -0.77 -1.96 -16.30
C ASP A 71 -0.06 -1.51 -15.01
N GLY A 72 -0.85 -1.21 -13.98
CA GLY A 72 -0.36 -0.82 -12.66
C GLY A 72 0.41 -1.94 -11.95
N GLY A 73 0.14 -3.20 -12.29
CA GLY A 73 0.71 -4.38 -11.66
C GLY A 73 -0.35 -5.42 -11.28
N THR A 74 0.09 -6.49 -10.60
CA THR A 74 -0.76 -7.60 -10.16
C THR A 74 -1.30 -7.35 -8.76
N THR A 75 -2.56 -7.71 -8.50
CA THR A 75 -3.19 -7.61 -7.17
C THR A 75 -4.42 -8.53 -7.06
N ASN A 76 -5.00 -8.65 -5.88
CA ASN A 76 -6.36 -9.19 -5.75
C ASN A 76 -7.36 -8.03 -5.77
N ARG A 77 -8.37 -8.14 -6.63
CA ARG A 77 -9.51 -7.22 -6.67
C ARG A 77 -10.79 -7.94 -6.37
N THR A 78 -11.78 -7.19 -5.90
CA THR A 78 -13.06 -7.74 -5.47
C THR A 78 -14.11 -7.52 -6.55
N LEU A 79 -14.76 -8.60 -6.97
CA LEU A 79 -15.99 -8.55 -7.74
C LEU A 79 -17.13 -8.07 -6.83
N LYS A 80 -17.81 -6.99 -7.23
CA LYS A 80 -18.99 -6.45 -6.53
C LYS A 80 -20.22 -6.76 -7.36
N ASP A 81 -21.16 -7.51 -6.79
CA ASP A 81 -22.34 -7.99 -7.51
C ASP A 81 -21.99 -8.73 -8.81
N SER A 82 -20.87 -9.47 -8.78
CA SER A 82 -20.29 -10.14 -9.96
C SER A 82 -19.89 -9.20 -11.10
N GLN A 83 -19.64 -7.94 -10.76
CA GLN A 83 -19.18 -6.90 -11.67
C GLN A 83 -17.80 -6.38 -11.26
N MET A 84 -17.02 -5.94 -12.24
CA MET A 84 -15.71 -5.35 -12.03
C MET A 84 -15.26 -4.50 -13.22
N ASP A 85 -14.68 -3.34 -12.92
CA ASP A 85 -13.97 -2.53 -13.92
C ASP A 85 -12.63 -3.19 -14.29
N VAL A 86 -12.31 -3.26 -15.58
CA VAL A 86 -11.03 -3.81 -16.09
C VAL A 86 -10.42 -2.91 -17.17
N GLU A 87 -9.09 -2.76 -17.13
CA GLU A 87 -8.34 -1.99 -18.12
C GLU A 87 -8.26 -2.77 -19.45
N PRO A 88 -8.25 -2.09 -20.60
CA PRO A 88 -7.82 -2.71 -21.85
C PRO A 88 -6.43 -3.36 -21.69
N GLY A 89 -6.19 -4.51 -22.32
CA GLY A 89 -4.92 -5.23 -22.20
C GLY A 89 -4.73 -6.02 -20.88
N SER A 90 -5.62 -5.84 -19.90
CA SER A 90 -5.50 -6.50 -18.59
C SER A 90 -5.98 -7.96 -18.60
N SER A 91 -5.80 -8.65 -17.48
CA SER A 91 -6.35 -9.98 -17.25
C SER A 91 -6.92 -10.16 -15.85
N ALA A 92 -7.94 -11.01 -15.75
CA ALA A 92 -8.58 -11.38 -14.50
C ALA A 92 -8.71 -12.90 -14.40
N SER A 93 -8.24 -13.50 -13.31
CA SER A 93 -8.40 -14.92 -13.04
C SER A 93 -9.54 -15.13 -12.06
N LEU A 94 -10.67 -15.59 -12.60
CA LEU A 94 -11.85 -15.95 -11.84
C LEU A 94 -11.54 -17.09 -10.85
N PRO A 95 -12.32 -17.26 -9.78
CA PRO A 95 -12.04 -18.28 -8.78
C PRO A 95 -12.20 -19.69 -9.35
N GLU A 96 -11.62 -20.67 -8.66
CA GLU A 96 -11.76 -22.08 -9.03
C GLU A 96 -13.17 -22.60 -8.71
N SER A 97 -13.54 -23.67 -9.40
CA SER A 97 -14.77 -24.42 -9.18
C SER A 97 -15.03 -24.74 -7.70
N GLU A 98 -14.01 -25.18 -6.96
CA GLU A 98 -14.13 -25.50 -5.54
C GLU A 98 -14.38 -24.25 -4.68
N GLN A 99 -13.73 -23.11 -4.98
CA GLN A 99 -13.92 -21.86 -4.24
C GLN A 99 -15.29 -21.25 -4.51
N ILE A 100 -15.75 -21.37 -5.76
CA ILE A 100 -17.10 -21.04 -6.19
C ILE A 100 -18.10 -21.89 -5.42
N LEU A 101 -17.95 -23.22 -5.46
CA LEU A 101 -18.80 -24.14 -4.71
C LEU A 101 -18.79 -23.88 -3.19
N ASP A 102 -17.61 -23.58 -2.62
CA ASP A 102 -17.46 -23.23 -1.21
C ASP A 102 -18.23 -21.96 -0.85
N ALA A 103 -18.21 -20.94 -1.72
CA ALA A 103 -18.92 -19.69 -1.51
C ALA A 103 -20.44 -19.87 -1.48
N TYR A 104 -21.02 -20.79 -2.28
CA TYR A 104 -22.48 -21.00 -2.30
C TYR A 104 -22.97 -22.07 -1.36
N PHE A 105 -22.30 -23.22 -1.34
CA PHE A 105 -22.78 -24.40 -0.62
C PHE A 105 -22.08 -24.57 0.74
N GLY A 106 -20.96 -23.88 0.95
CA GLY A 106 -20.05 -24.15 2.05
C GLY A 106 -19.11 -25.32 1.77
N SER A 107 -17.96 -25.31 2.44
CA SER A 107 -16.83 -26.22 2.19
C SER A 107 -17.10 -27.71 2.35
N LYS A 108 -18.24 -28.08 2.96
CA LYS A 108 -18.66 -29.47 3.10
C LYS A 108 -19.23 -30.06 1.81
N TYR A 109 -19.81 -29.22 0.94
CA TYR A 109 -20.54 -29.67 -0.24
C TYR A 109 -19.73 -29.55 -1.53
N SER A 110 -18.71 -28.68 -1.58
CA SER A 110 -17.82 -28.56 -2.75
C SER A 110 -17.12 -29.85 -3.12
N LYS A 111 -16.66 -30.63 -2.12
CA LYS A 111 -16.06 -31.96 -2.33
C LYS A 111 -17.03 -32.99 -2.90
N ILE A 112 -18.33 -32.79 -2.71
CA ILE A 112 -19.38 -33.69 -3.22
C ILE A 112 -19.62 -33.38 -4.71
N PHE A 113 -19.65 -32.09 -5.08
CA PHE A 113 -19.98 -31.64 -6.44
C PHE A 113 -18.77 -31.50 -7.37
N GLY A 114 -17.56 -31.32 -6.84
CA GLY A 114 -16.34 -31.11 -7.64
C GLY A 114 -15.97 -32.25 -8.58
N ASN A 115 -16.46 -33.47 -8.32
CA ASN A 115 -16.27 -34.64 -9.19
C ASN A 115 -17.39 -34.84 -10.22
N VAL A 116 -18.49 -34.08 -10.11
CA VAL A 116 -19.68 -34.22 -10.97
C VAL A 116 -19.73 -33.12 -12.02
N CYS A 117 -19.27 -31.92 -11.66
CA CYS A 117 -19.33 -30.74 -12.50
C CYS A 117 -17.94 -30.30 -12.98
N LYS A 118 -17.75 -30.26 -14.30
CA LYS A 118 -16.62 -29.58 -14.93
C LYS A 118 -17.00 -28.16 -15.27
N TYR A 119 -16.30 -27.19 -14.69
CA TYR A 119 -16.58 -25.77 -14.89
C TYR A 119 -15.84 -25.22 -16.10
N SER A 120 -16.51 -24.34 -16.83
CA SER A 120 -15.91 -23.57 -17.92
C SER A 120 -16.46 -22.14 -17.91
N TYR A 121 -15.68 -21.23 -18.48
CA TYR A 121 -16.06 -19.85 -18.71
C TYR A 121 -16.10 -19.61 -20.21
N GLU A 122 -17.09 -18.86 -20.65
CA GLU A 122 -17.25 -18.54 -22.06
C GLU A 122 -17.81 -17.14 -22.23
N THR A 123 -17.50 -16.53 -23.37
CA THR A 123 -18.03 -15.22 -23.75
C THR A 123 -18.27 -15.21 -25.24
N SER A 124 -19.28 -14.46 -25.66
CA SER A 124 -19.54 -14.17 -27.07
C SER A 124 -18.61 -13.08 -27.61
N ASP A 125 -17.86 -12.40 -26.76
CA ASP A 125 -16.98 -11.30 -27.15
C ASP A 125 -15.65 -11.84 -27.69
N ASN A 126 -15.37 -11.58 -28.96
CA ASN A 126 -14.17 -12.07 -29.63
C ASN A 126 -12.88 -11.33 -29.22
N GLN A 127 -13.00 -10.21 -28.50
CA GLN A 127 -11.87 -9.44 -27.96
C GLN A 127 -11.51 -9.88 -26.53
N VAL A 128 -12.08 -10.99 -26.05
CA VAL A 128 -11.71 -11.60 -24.77
C VAL A 128 -11.28 -13.04 -24.99
N GLN A 129 -10.06 -13.34 -24.61
CA GLN A 129 -9.54 -14.69 -24.63
C GLN A 129 -9.82 -15.36 -23.27
N VAL A 130 -10.42 -16.55 -23.33
CA VAL A 130 -10.72 -17.36 -22.15
C VAL A 130 -9.82 -18.58 -22.14
N ASP A 131 -8.97 -18.67 -21.11
CA ASP A 131 -8.01 -19.75 -20.91
C ASP A 131 -8.20 -20.35 -19.51
N GLY A 132 -9.04 -21.39 -19.45
CA GLY A 132 -9.53 -21.93 -18.19
C GLY A 132 -10.35 -20.88 -17.45
N ASN A 133 -9.88 -20.44 -16.28
CA ASN A 133 -10.48 -19.38 -15.47
C ASN A 133 -9.83 -18.00 -15.67
N LYS A 134 -8.80 -17.89 -16.51
CA LYS A 134 -8.16 -16.61 -16.84
C LYS A 134 -8.87 -15.97 -18.04
N LEU A 135 -9.28 -14.73 -17.86
CA LEU A 135 -9.80 -13.85 -18.90
C LEU A 135 -8.72 -12.86 -19.27
N THR A 136 -8.44 -12.69 -20.56
CA THR A 136 -7.51 -11.68 -21.08
C THR A 136 -8.27 -10.75 -22.01
N PHE A 137 -8.20 -9.45 -21.74
CA PHE A 137 -8.94 -8.40 -22.44
C PHE A 137 -8.03 -7.75 -23.49
N ASP A 138 -8.50 -7.59 -24.73
CA ASP A 138 -7.75 -6.93 -25.79
C ASP A 138 -7.39 -5.46 -25.43
N GLU A 139 -6.25 -4.98 -25.90
CA GLU A 139 -5.77 -3.61 -25.66
C GLU A 139 -6.62 -2.54 -26.36
N ASN A 140 -7.37 -2.90 -27.40
CA ASN A 140 -8.17 -1.98 -28.21
C ASN A 140 -9.63 -1.88 -27.78
N LEU A 141 -9.99 -2.48 -26.64
CA LEU A 141 -11.34 -2.42 -26.11
C LEU A 141 -11.74 -0.98 -25.74
N ALA A 142 -12.91 -0.55 -26.23
CA ALA A 142 -13.41 0.81 -26.00
C ALA A 142 -13.90 1.02 -24.56
N GLU A 143 -13.60 2.20 -24.01
CA GLU A 143 -14.10 2.70 -22.72
C GLU A 143 -15.63 2.53 -22.62
N GLY A 144 -16.10 2.04 -21.48
CA GLY A 144 -17.53 1.85 -21.18
C GLY A 144 -18.16 0.62 -21.83
N LYS A 145 -17.44 -0.16 -22.65
CA LYS A 145 -17.94 -1.42 -23.18
C LYS A 145 -18.18 -2.42 -22.03
N GLU A 146 -19.36 -3.02 -22.00
CA GLU A 146 -19.66 -4.11 -21.07
C GLU A 146 -19.41 -5.46 -21.74
N ILE A 147 -18.72 -6.34 -21.02
CA ILE A 147 -18.41 -7.69 -21.46
C ILE A 147 -19.05 -8.67 -20.49
N LYS A 148 -19.85 -9.61 -21.03
CA LYS A 148 -20.48 -10.67 -20.26
C LYS A 148 -19.71 -11.96 -20.42
N VAL A 149 -19.38 -12.59 -19.30
CA VAL A 149 -18.71 -13.89 -19.25
C VAL A 149 -19.59 -14.85 -18.48
N ASP A 150 -20.05 -15.88 -19.18
CA ASP A 150 -20.93 -16.89 -18.63
C ASP A 150 -20.12 -18.04 -18.06
N MET A 151 -20.47 -18.44 -16.84
CA MET A 151 -19.94 -19.63 -16.20
C MET A 151 -20.90 -20.80 -16.47
N TYR A 152 -20.33 -21.92 -16.87
CA TYR A 152 -21.05 -23.15 -17.15
C TYR A 152 -20.59 -24.30 -16.26
N CYS A 153 -21.53 -25.17 -15.93
CA CYS A 153 -21.30 -26.51 -15.42
C CYS A 153 -21.57 -27.52 -16.53
N THR A 154 -20.57 -28.32 -16.89
CA THR A 154 -20.78 -29.50 -17.72
C THR A 154 -20.79 -30.71 -16.81
N VAL A 155 -21.94 -31.39 -16.74
CA VAL A 155 -22.07 -32.60 -15.91
C VAL A 155 -21.34 -33.74 -16.63
N SER A 156 -20.23 -34.20 -16.06
CA SER A 156 -19.49 -35.35 -16.58
C SER A 156 -20.05 -36.62 -15.95
N GLY A 157 -20.98 -37.28 -16.64
CA GLY A 157 -21.37 -38.64 -16.31
C GLY A 157 -20.29 -39.61 -16.77
N ASN A 158 -19.66 -40.35 -15.87
CA ASN A 158 -19.20 -41.71 -16.22
C ASN A 158 -20.46 -42.59 -16.18
N THR A 159 -21.28 -42.46 -17.21
CA THR A 159 -22.51 -43.20 -17.40
C THR A 159 -22.21 -44.36 -18.33
N SER A 160 -22.42 -45.60 -17.89
CA SER A 160 -22.38 -46.75 -18.81
C SER A 160 -23.36 -46.52 -19.97
N GLU A 161 -23.11 -47.06 -21.17
CA GLU A 161 -23.89 -46.84 -22.41
C GLU A 161 -25.42 -46.78 -22.21
N GLU A 162 -25.99 -47.56 -21.28
CA GLU A 162 -27.42 -47.60 -20.94
C GLU A 162 -27.99 -46.40 -20.14
N VAL A 163 -27.17 -45.47 -19.63
CA VAL A 163 -27.63 -44.30 -18.82
C VAL A 163 -27.66 -43.00 -19.63
N SER A 164 -26.98 -43.00 -20.79
CA SER A 164 -26.90 -41.87 -21.72
C SER A 164 -28.27 -41.43 -22.29
N GLU A 165 -29.29 -42.29 -22.26
CA GLU A 165 -30.63 -42.01 -22.81
C GLU A 165 -31.51 -41.10 -21.93
N LYS A 166 -31.19 -40.89 -20.63
CA LYS A 166 -32.03 -40.08 -19.71
C LYS A 166 -31.40 -38.79 -19.20
N ILE A 167 -30.08 -38.64 -19.30
CA ILE A 167 -29.35 -37.41 -19.01
C ILE A 167 -28.40 -37.24 -20.19
N PRO A 168 -28.62 -36.26 -21.09
CA PRO A 168 -27.73 -36.10 -22.23
C PRO A 168 -26.31 -35.88 -21.69
N GLU A 169 -25.38 -36.78 -22.04
CA GLU A 169 -23.97 -36.60 -21.74
C GLU A 169 -23.53 -35.21 -22.23
N ASN A 170 -22.73 -34.52 -21.42
CA ASN A 170 -22.30 -33.14 -21.66
C ASN A 170 -23.41 -32.08 -21.61
N GLN A 171 -24.49 -32.30 -20.86
CA GLN A 171 -25.43 -31.22 -20.57
C GLN A 171 -24.69 -30.05 -19.90
N LYS A 172 -24.66 -28.94 -20.63
CA LYS A 172 -23.97 -27.73 -20.26
C LYS A 172 -24.98 -26.74 -19.69
N ILE A 173 -24.90 -26.50 -18.39
CA ILE A 173 -25.82 -25.68 -17.62
C ILE A 173 -25.15 -24.35 -17.35
N LYS A 174 -25.75 -23.23 -17.79
CA LYS A 174 -25.30 -21.90 -17.39
C LYS A 174 -25.59 -21.74 -15.89
N LEU A 175 -24.58 -21.34 -15.13
CA LEU A 175 -24.68 -21.14 -13.70
C LEU A 175 -24.79 -19.66 -13.34
N HIS A 176 -24.00 -18.83 -14.01
CA HIS A 176 -23.87 -17.41 -13.66
C HIS A 176 -23.33 -16.57 -14.81
N THR A 177 -23.49 -15.25 -14.72
CA THR A 177 -22.87 -14.26 -15.61
C THR A 177 -22.07 -13.25 -14.79
N TYR A 178 -20.79 -13.10 -15.12
CA TYR A 178 -19.95 -11.99 -14.68
C TYR A 178 -20.03 -10.86 -15.70
N THR A 179 -20.02 -9.62 -15.22
CA THR A 179 -19.99 -8.43 -16.08
C THR A 179 -18.69 -7.66 -15.84
N PHE A 180 -17.95 -7.40 -16.90
CA PHE A 180 -16.73 -6.59 -16.86
C PHE A 180 -16.93 -5.32 -17.65
N THR A 181 -16.70 -4.18 -17.01
CA THR A 181 -16.83 -2.87 -17.67
C THR A 181 -15.44 -2.38 -18.02
N ILE A 182 -15.22 -2.11 -19.30
CA ILE A 182 -13.93 -1.60 -19.78
C ILE A 182 -13.76 -0.17 -19.31
N LYS A 183 -12.66 0.09 -18.63
CA LYS A 183 -12.33 1.41 -18.09
C LYS A 183 -10.84 1.61 -18.14
N ALA A 184 -10.38 2.67 -18.80
CA ALA A 184 -8.97 2.96 -18.88
C ALA A 184 -8.42 3.33 -17.50
N GLY A 185 -7.24 2.78 -17.21
CA GLY A 185 -6.41 3.25 -16.12
C GLY A 185 -5.96 4.70 -16.34
N LYS A 186 -5.36 5.29 -15.31
CA LYS A 186 -4.61 6.54 -15.46
C LYS A 186 -3.16 6.36 -15.03
N LEU A 187 -2.30 7.28 -15.46
CA LEU A 187 -0.85 7.23 -15.21
C LEU A 187 -0.26 5.93 -15.79
N SER A 188 0.50 5.17 -14.99
CA SER A 188 0.99 3.83 -15.35
C SER A 188 -0.01 2.71 -15.03
N GLY A 189 -1.28 3.04 -14.80
CA GLY A 189 -2.36 2.11 -14.48
C GLY A 189 -3.01 2.40 -13.12
N GLY A 190 -4.17 1.80 -12.88
CA GLY A 190 -4.92 1.98 -11.63
C GLY A 190 -6.22 2.75 -11.78
N TYR A 191 -7.04 2.72 -10.72
CA TYR A 191 -8.30 3.46 -10.62
C TYR A 191 -8.35 4.44 -9.44
N GLY A 192 -7.23 4.65 -8.75
CA GLY A 192 -7.17 5.54 -7.58
C GLY A 192 -7.92 5.00 -6.36
N THR A 193 -8.15 3.69 -6.30
CA THR A 193 -8.90 3.00 -5.22
C THR A 193 -7.97 2.26 -4.26
N VAL A 194 -8.51 1.77 -3.14
CA VAL A 194 -7.71 1.01 -2.14
C VAL A 194 -7.15 -0.29 -2.71
N GLU A 195 -7.93 -0.99 -3.54
CA GLU A 195 -7.52 -2.26 -4.14
C GLU A 195 -6.64 -2.07 -5.38
N TYR A 196 -6.82 -0.93 -6.07
CA TYR A 196 -6.13 -0.61 -7.31
C TYR A 196 -5.82 0.89 -7.39
N PRO A 197 -4.74 1.35 -6.69
CA PRO A 197 -4.34 2.74 -6.65
C PRO A 197 -3.80 3.20 -8.01
N TYR A 198 -3.79 4.51 -8.27
CA TYR A 198 -3.08 5.04 -9.44
C TYR A 198 -1.58 4.92 -9.24
N VAL A 199 -0.87 4.52 -10.28
CA VAL A 199 0.54 4.14 -10.20
C VAL A 199 1.44 5.18 -10.85
N ILE A 200 2.47 5.61 -10.12
CA ILE A 200 3.54 6.46 -10.61
C ILE A 200 4.80 5.60 -10.75
N LYS A 201 5.26 5.39 -11.98
CA LYS A 201 6.55 4.72 -12.29
C LYS A 201 7.53 5.65 -13.02
N THR A 202 7.03 6.74 -13.60
CA THR A 202 7.82 7.63 -14.45
C THR A 202 7.66 9.09 -14.05
N LEU A 203 8.61 9.93 -14.49
CA LEU A 203 8.52 11.39 -14.35
C LEU A 203 7.26 11.95 -15.06
N GLY A 204 6.85 11.35 -16.18
CA GLY A 204 5.64 11.73 -16.90
C GLY A 204 4.35 11.42 -16.13
N ASP A 205 4.32 10.34 -15.36
CA ASP A 205 3.20 10.04 -14.46
C ASP A 205 3.10 11.07 -13.35
N TYR A 206 4.24 11.42 -12.75
CA TYR A 206 4.29 12.44 -11.71
C TYR A 206 3.80 13.80 -12.24
N ASP A 207 4.25 14.21 -13.42
CA ASP A 207 3.85 15.46 -14.06
C ASP A 207 2.32 15.53 -14.24
N LYS A 208 1.69 14.45 -14.74
CA LYS A 208 0.23 14.33 -14.84
C LYS A 208 -0.44 14.38 -13.47
N PHE A 209 0.06 13.63 -12.49
CA PHE A 209 -0.46 13.61 -11.12
C PHE A 209 -0.44 15.00 -10.48
N SER A 210 0.65 15.75 -10.66
CA SER A 210 0.83 17.07 -10.04
C SER A 210 -0.18 18.11 -10.53
N ARG A 211 -0.62 17.99 -11.80
CA ARG A 211 -1.51 18.96 -12.46
C ARG A 211 -2.97 18.53 -12.55
N GLY A 212 -3.28 17.24 -12.43
CA GLY A 212 -4.64 16.71 -12.61
C GLY A 212 -5.53 16.85 -11.38
N GLU A 213 -6.62 17.61 -11.50
CA GLU A 213 -7.63 17.78 -10.45
C GLU A 213 -8.35 16.47 -10.08
N GLU A 214 -8.44 15.53 -11.02
CA GLU A 214 -9.02 14.21 -10.77
C GLU A 214 -8.30 13.39 -9.68
N PHE A 215 -7.06 13.76 -9.36
CA PHE A 215 -6.22 13.03 -8.43
C PHE A 215 -6.27 13.64 -7.03
N SER A 216 -7.07 14.67 -6.78
CA SER A 216 -7.13 15.37 -5.48
C SER A 216 -7.51 14.46 -4.32
N ASN A 217 -8.44 13.53 -4.53
CA ASN A 217 -8.94 12.60 -3.51
C ASN A 217 -8.55 11.13 -3.77
N ALA A 218 -7.67 10.88 -4.73
CA ALA A 218 -7.31 9.54 -5.15
C ALA A 218 -6.28 8.87 -4.23
N ILE A 219 -6.17 7.55 -4.34
CA ILE A 219 -5.08 6.78 -3.75
C ILE A 219 -3.98 6.59 -4.79
N ILE A 220 -2.77 7.02 -4.43
CA ILE A 220 -1.59 7.06 -5.30
C ILE A 220 -0.51 6.15 -4.72
N SER A 221 0.10 5.34 -5.57
CA SER A 221 1.23 4.47 -5.25
C SER A 221 2.45 4.89 -6.07
N LEU A 222 3.54 5.21 -5.39
CA LEU A 222 4.84 5.39 -6.02
C LEU A 222 5.51 4.01 -6.09
N GLU A 223 5.88 3.57 -7.29
CA GLU A 223 6.43 2.22 -7.53
C GLU A 223 7.84 2.26 -8.16
N ALA A 224 8.44 3.45 -8.22
CA ALA A 224 9.81 3.66 -8.69
C ALA A 224 10.43 4.89 -8.04
N ASP A 225 11.75 4.87 -7.90
CA ASP A 225 12.50 6.09 -7.55
C ASP A 225 12.49 7.04 -8.75
N LEU A 226 12.21 8.32 -8.51
CA LEU A 226 12.19 9.34 -9.56
C LEU A 226 13.31 10.36 -9.34
N ASP A 227 14.15 10.54 -10.36
CA ASP A 227 15.23 11.51 -10.39
C ASP A 227 14.87 12.72 -11.28
N PHE A 228 14.84 13.91 -10.68
CA PHE A 228 14.50 15.17 -11.34
C PHE A 228 15.71 15.98 -11.81
N SER A 229 16.92 15.40 -11.81
CA SER A 229 18.16 16.07 -12.24
C SER A 229 18.11 16.71 -13.65
N THR A 230 17.23 16.21 -14.52
CA THR A 230 17.07 16.69 -15.90
C THR A 230 15.65 17.16 -16.23
N THR A 231 14.72 17.12 -15.28
CA THR A 231 13.30 17.37 -15.52
C THR A 231 12.74 18.34 -14.49
N LEU A 232 11.92 19.29 -14.94
CA LEU A 232 11.25 20.24 -14.04
C LEU A 232 10.33 19.50 -13.07
N PHE A 233 10.49 19.76 -11.78
CA PHE A 233 9.56 19.30 -10.75
C PHE A 233 8.36 20.25 -10.65
N ASN A 234 7.15 19.69 -10.73
CA ASN A 234 5.91 20.45 -10.58
C ASN A 234 5.25 20.13 -9.24
N PRO A 235 5.15 21.10 -8.32
CA PRO A 235 4.39 20.93 -7.09
C PRO A 235 2.91 20.62 -7.34
N VAL A 236 2.31 19.86 -6.42
CA VAL A 236 0.86 19.70 -6.29
C VAL A 236 0.28 21.00 -5.73
N SER A 237 -0.22 21.86 -6.61
CA SER A 237 -0.75 23.18 -6.26
C SER A 237 -2.11 23.13 -5.58
N ARG A 238 -2.94 22.17 -5.98
CA ARG A 238 -4.28 21.92 -5.45
C ARG A 238 -4.24 21.34 -4.04
N GLU A 239 -5.38 21.37 -3.35
CA GLU A 239 -5.53 20.67 -2.08
C GLU A 239 -5.59 19.16 -2.31
N PHE A 240 -4.63 18.43 -1.75
CA PHE A 240 -4.64 16.97 -1.80
C PHE A 240 -5.34 16.41 -0.56
N THR A 241 -6.48 15.74 -0.77
CA THR A 241 -7.29 15.06 0.26
C THR A 241 -7.15 13.54 0.21
N GLY A 242 -6.46 13.01 -0.81
CA GLY A 242 -6.25 11.58 -1.05
C GLY A 242 -5.20 10.94 -0.15
N GLN A 243 -4.67 9.80 -0.59
CA GLN A 243 -3.57 9.10 0.08
C GLN A 243 -2.42 8.90 -0.90
N PHE A 244 -1.22 9.33 -0.51
CA PHE A 244 0.00 9.15 -1.28
C PHE A 244 0.92 8.18 -0.54
N PHE A 245 1.09 6.99 -1.10
CA PHE A 245 2.01 5.98 -0.59
C PHE A 245 3.33 6.09 -1.36
N GLY A 246 4.38 6.53 -0.66
CA GLY A 246 5.74 6.54 -1.20
C GLY A 246 6.33 5.14 -1.32
N ASN A 247 5.80 4.14 -0.60
CA ASN A 247 6.28 2.76 -0.58
C ASN A 247 7.81 2.62 -0.40
N GLY A 248 8.44 3.57 0.29
CA GLY A 248 9.89 3.60 0.51
C GLY A 248 10.70 4.03 -0.71
N HIS A 249 10.05 4.45 -1.79
CA HIS A 249 10.69 5.09 -2.92
C HIS A 249 11.02 6.55 -2.64
N LYS A 250 11.93 7.08 -3.45
CA LYS A 250 12.42 8.45 -3.31
C LYS A 250 12.15 9.32 -4.52
N PHE A 251 11.96 10.61 -4.25
CA PHE A 251 12.19 11.67 -5.21
C PHE A 251 13.55 12.30 -4.95
N SER A 252 14.37 12.44 -5.99
CA SER A 252 15.74 12.92 -5.89
C SER A 252 16.00 14.11 -6.80
N ASN A 253 16.95 14.96 -6.42
CA ASN A 253 17.50 16.04 -7.25
C ASN A 253 16.42 17.03 -7.73
N ILE A 254 15.52 17.41 -6.83
CA ILE A 254 14.45 18.37 -7.10
C ILE A 254 15.01 19.79 -7.06
N ASP A 255 14.67 20.62 -8.05
CA ASP A 255 14.93 22.06 -8.00
C ASP A 255 13.63 22.86 -8.18
N ILE A 256 13.25 23.58 -7.12
CA ILE A 256 12.09 24.47 -7.07
C ILE A 256 12.63 25.88 -6.85
N THR A 257 13.05 26.54 -7.93
CA THR A 257 13.61 27.90 -7.87
C THR A 257 12.73 28.91 -8.60
N GLY A 258 12.48 30.07 -7.97
CA GLY A 258 11.85 31.22 -8.62
C GLY A 258 10.35 31.09 -8.90
N ILE A 259 9.65 30.15 -8.25
CA ILE A 259 8.21 29.94 -8.43
C ILE A 259 7.43 30.15 -7.11
N SER A 260 6.13 30.43 -7.20
CA SER A 260 5.26 30.72 -6.04
C SER A 260 4.61 29.46 -5.43
N PHE A 261 5.43 28.48 -5.08
CA PHE A 261 5.00 27.25 -4.42
C PHE A 261 5.87 26.95 -3.20
N TYR A 262 5.33 26.19 -2.24
CA TYR A 262 5.91 26.14 -0.90
C TYR A 262 6.12 24.72 -0.37
N GLY A 263 6.34 23.76 -1.28
CA GLY A 263 6.55 22.33 -1.00
C GLY A 263 6.02 21.45 -2.11
N MET A 264 6.27 20.14 -2.05
CA MET A 264 5.67 19.16 -2.96
C MET A 264 4.14 19.27 -2.95
N PHE A 265 3.52 19.35 -1.77
CA PHE A 265 2.09 19.63 -1.62
C PHE A 265 1.88 21.04 -1.09
N THR A 266 1.20 21.91 -1.84
CA THR A 266 0.93 23.27 -1.36
C THR A 266 -0.03 23.24 -0.17
N ASN A 267 -1.11 22.43 -0.26
CA ASN A 267 -2.04 22.18 0.83
C ASN A 267 -2.34 20.69 0.95
N LEU A 268 -2.16 20.13 2.14
CA LEU A 268 -2.39 18.72 2.44
C LEU A 268 -3.51 18.57 3.46
N SER A 269 -4.60 17.92 3.05
CA SER A 269 -5.71 17.47 3.90
C SER A 269 -5.88 15.95 3.91
N GLY A 270 -5.14 15.25 3.04
CA GLY A 270 -5.04 13.80 2.95
C GLY A 270 -3.87 13.24 3.75
N ALA A 271 -3.26 12.17 3.25
CA ALA A 271 -2.08 11.56 3.88
C ALA A 271 -0.92 11.38 2.89
N VAL A 272 0.31 11.60 3.37
CA VAL A 272 1.56 11.23 2.69
C VAL A 272 2.31 10.29 3.62
N GLN A 273 2.67 9.11 3.10
CA GLN A 273 3.28 8.06 3.91
C GLN A 273 4.51 7.46 3.23
N ASP A 274 5.54 7.15 4.00
CA ASP A 274 6.69 6.35 3.54
C ASP A 274 7.41 6.92 2.30
N LEU A 275 7.41 8.25 2.15
CA LEU A 275 8.11 8.96 1.08
C LEU A 275 9.47 9.45 1.55
N ILE A 276 10.46 9.33 0.68
CA ILE A 276 11.79 9.93 0.86
C ILE A 276 11.96 11.06 -0.15
N ILE A 277 12.41 12.22 0.32
CA ILE A 277 12.87 13.32 -0.55
C ILE A 277 14.36 13.52 -0.30
N GLU A 278 15.15 13.45 -1.37
CA GLU A 278 16.60 13.52 -1.33
C GLU A 278 17.11 14.65 -2.25
N ASN A 279 18.05 15.44 -1.75
CA ASN A 279 18.70 16.49 -2.53
C ASN A 279 17.71 17.47 -3.20
N GLU A 280 16.77 18.02 -2.43
CA GLU A 280 15.89 19.10 -2.89
C GLU A 280 16.55 20.47 -2.69
N ASN A 281 16.47 21.33 -3.70
CA ASN A 281 16.73 22.77 -3.61
C ASN A 281 15.40 23.53 -3.67
N LEU A 282 14.90 23.96 -2.51
CA LEU A 282 13.68 24.75 -2.40
C LEU A 282 14.02 26.23 -2.24
N ASN A 283 13.90 26.99 -3.33
CA ASN A 283 14.16 28.43 -3.41
C ASN A 283 13.02 29.21 -4.08
N PRO A 284 11.83 29.27 -3.46
CA PRO A 284 10.67 29.91 -4.06
C PRO A 284 10.79 31.43 -4.15
N GLN A 285 9.98 32.05 -5.01
CA GLN A 285 9.97 33.50 -5.18
C GLN A 285 9.27 34.20 -4.01
N GLY A 286 9.95 35.14 -3.36
CA GLY A 286 9.38 36.01 -2.34
C GLY A 286 8.84 37.33 -2.89
N VAL A 287 7.66 37.75 -2.44
CA VAL A 287 7.12 39.12 -2.62
C VAL A 287 6.79 39.77 -1.26
N SER A 288 6.57 41.08 -1.22
CA SER A 288 6.19 41.77 0.04
C SER A 288 4.74 41.48 0.43
N GLY A 289 4.45 41.44 1.73
CA GLY A 289 3.08 41.41 2.28
C GLY A 289 2.40 40.03 2.35
N GLY A 290 3.05 38.97 1.89
CA GLY A 290 2.48 37.61 1.84
C GLY A 290 2.60 36.79 3.13
N ILE A 291 1.92 35.64 3.14
CA ILE A 291 2.15 34.54 4.10
C ILE A 291 2.75 33.36 3.33
N TYR A 292 4.02 33.09 3.60
CA TYR A 292 4.80 32.02 2.99
C TYR A 292 4.85 30.84 3.93
N ARG A 293 4.43 29.66 3.46
CA ARG A 293 4.38 28.43 4.26
C ARG A 293 5.22 27.39 3.58
N ILE A 294 6.53 27.40 3.81
CA ILE A 294 7.52 26.64 3.05
C ILE A 294 7.90 25.38 3.81
N GLY A 295 7.65 24.22 3.23
CA GLY A 295 8.29 22.99 3.67
C GLY A 295 8.41 21.99 2.56
N VAL A 296 9.46 21.17 2.61
CA VAL A 296 9.85 20.24 1.53
C VAL A 296 8.67 19.36 1.12
N ILE A 297 8.01 18.69 2.07
CA ILE A 297 6.86 17.83 1.77
C ILE A 297 5.58 18.65 1.61
N ALA A 298 5.29 19.55 2.56
CA ALA A 298 4.04 20.31 2.52
C ALA A 298 4.20 21.78 2.90
N GLY A 299 3.56 22.66 2.15
CA GLY A 299 3.45 24.04 2.57
C GLY A 299 2.55 24.19 3.80
N LYS A 300 1.33 23.64 3.72
CA LYS A 300 0.38 23.60 4.83
C LYS A 300 -0.23 22.21 5.02
N VAL A 301 -0.19 21.71 6.24
CA VAL A 301 -0.91 20.52 6.69
C VAL A 301 -2.19 20.97 7.41
N ASN A 302 -3.35 20.72 6.83
CA ASN A 302 -4.66 21.05 7.40
C ASN A 302 -5.10 20.01 8.46
N LYS A 303 -6.27 20.24 9.09
CA LYS A 303 -6.76 19.45 10.22
C LYS A 303 -6.85 17.93 10.00
N SER A 304 -7.20 17.50 8.79
CA SER A 304 -7.23 16.07 8.42
C SER A 304 -5.91 15.57 7.80
N GLY A 305 -5.00 16.50 7.52
CA GLY A 305 -3.72 16.27 6.88
C GLY A 305 -2.74 15.50 7.76
N ARG A 306 -2.07 14.50 7.19
CA ARG A 306 -1.10 13.65 7.89
C ARG A 306 0.15 13.45 7.04
N ILE A 307 1.32 13.65 7.64
CA ILE A 307 2.60 13.24 7.06
C ILE A 307 3.20 12.21 8.01
N GLU A 308 3.41 11.00 7.51
CA GLU A 308 3.76 9.86 8.35
C GLU A 308 4.97 9.13 7.78
N ARG A 309 5.96 8.83 8.63
CA ARG A 309 7.10 7.98 8.27
C ARG A 309 7.82 8.45 7.00
N CYS A 310 7.99 9.76 6.85
CA CYS A 310 8.69 10.35 5.71
C CYS A 310 10.08 10.84 6.12
N GLU A 311 11.02 10.82 5.17
CA GLU A 311 12.38 11.33 5.40
C GLU A 311 12.73 12.40 4.37
N VAL A 312 13.39 13.45 4.84
CA VAL A 312 13.96 14.50 3.99
C VAL A 312 15.46 14.54 4.24
N VAL A 313 16.25 14.34 3.20
CA VAL A 313 17.70 14.10 3.30
C VAL A 313 18.46 15.02 2.36
N ASP A 314 19.59 15.55 2.84
CA ASP A 314 20.57 16.34 2.08
C ASP A 314 19.95 17.47 1.24
N SER A 315 18.89 18.09 1.78
CA SER A 315 18.11 19.11 1.09
C SER A 315 18.42 20.51 1.62
N LYS A 316 18.07 21.55 0.86
CA LYS A 316 18.25 22.94 1.27
C LYS A 316 17.00 23.78 0.98
N ILE A 317 16.67 24.65 1.93
CA ILE A 317 15.62 25.65 1.80
C ILE A 317 16.27 27.03 1.87
N ILE A 318 16.18 27.78 0.78
CA ILE A 318 16.70 29.14 0.69
C ILE A 318 15.51 30.04 0.43
N PHE A 319 15.30 31.06 1.25
CA PHE A 319 14.19 31.97 1.00
C PHE A 319 14.48 33.38 1.45
N THR A 320 14.45 34.30 0.48
CA THR A 320 14.52 35.74 0.72
C THR A 320 13.12 36.33 0.50
N PRO A 321 12.34 36.56 1.57
CA PRO A 321 11.06 37.27 1.48
C PRO A 321 11.27 38.71 1.00
N GLY A 322 10.18 39.35 0.55
CA GLY A 322 10.17 40.80 0.35
C GLY A 322 10.36 41.60 1.66
N ASN A 323 10.07 42.90 1.63
CA ASN A 323 10.36 43.78 2.77
C ASN A 323 9.34 43.67 3.92
N SER A 324 8.29 42.88 3.77
CA SER A 324 7.28 42.63 4.80
C SER A 324 6.59 41.28 4.58
N GLY A 325 5.96 40.73 5.63
CA GLY A 325 5.15 39.52 5.55
C GLY A 325 5.43 38.53 6.68
N LYS A 326 4.85 37.33 6.55
CA LYS A 326 5.06 36.21 7.47
C LYS A 326 5.66 35.04 6.71
N VAL A 327 6.70 34.44 7.28
CA VAL A 327 7.36 33.28 6.70
C VAL A 327 7.36 32.18 7.73
N TYR A 328 6.84 31.02 7.35
CA TYR A 328 6.86 29.80 8.14
C TYR A 328 7.66 28.78 7.35
N VAL A 329 8.80 28.34 7.89
CA VAL A 329 9.69 27.41 7.21
C VAL A 329 9.95 26.19 8.06
N GLY A 330 9.74 25.00 7.50
CA GLY A 330 10.08 23.74 8.14
C GLY A 330 10.67 22.74 7.16
N GLY A 331 11.56 21.87 7.64
CA GLY A 331 12.15 20.82 6.81
C GLY A 331 11.14 19.76 6.33
N ILE A 332 10.00 19.65 7.01
CA ILE A 332 8.87 18.80 6.60
C ILE A 332 7.70 19.67 6.12
N ALA A 333 7.27 20.61 6.98
CA ALA A 333 6.12 21.44 6.69
C ALA A 333 6.31 22.91 7.08
N GLY A 334 5.83 23.81 6.24
CA GLY A 334 5.80 25.23 6.57
C GLY A 334 4.84 25.52 7.74
N MET A 335 3.61 25.03 7.63
CA MET A 335 2.57 25.22 8.63
C MET A 335 1.82 23.92 8.93
N VAL A 336 1.60 23.62 10.21
CA VAL A 336 0.68 22.59 10.67
C VAL A 336 -0.51 23.26 11.34
N ASN A 337 -1.70 23.11 10.75
CA ASN A 337 -2.93 23.75 11.15
C ASN A 337 -3.96 22.70 11.59
N GLY A 338 -3.77 22.17 12.80
CA GLY A 338 -4.57 21.07 13.36
C GLY A 338 -4.31 19.68 12.77
N GLY A 339 -3.38 19.56 11.82
CA GLY A 339 -2.93 18.28 11.26
C GLY A 339 -1.84 17.61 12.11
N SER A 340 -1.28 16.52 11.60
CA SER A 340 -0.27 15.72 12.31
C SER A 340 0.95 15.39 11.47
N ILE A 341 2.12 15.45 12.11
CA ILE A 341 3.38 14.91 11.60
C ILE A 341 3.86 13.83 12.56
N THR A 342 4.07 12.62 12.05
CA THR A 342 4.42 11.45 12.87
C THR A 342 5.53 10.64 12.23
N GLY A 343 6.56 10.27 13.00
CA GLY A 343 7.62 9.41 12.47
C GLY A 343 8.49 10.06 11.39
N CYS A 344 8.52 11.40 11.29
CA CYS A 344 9.22 12.08 10.21
C CYS A 344 10.62 12.53 10.63
N ILE A 345 11.58 12.40 9.73
CA ILE A 345 13.00 12.67 10.03
C ILE A 345 13.58 13.61 8.98
N THR A 346 14.27 14.65 9.44
CA THR A 346 15.07 15.53 8.56
C THR A 346 16.55 15.25 8.81
N ARG A 347 17.34 15.08 7.73
CA ARG A 347 18.77 14.83 7.81
C ARG A 347 19.54 15.76 6.91
N ASN A 348 20.55 16.43 7.47
CA ASN A 348 21.39 17.38 6.74
C ASN A 348 20.59 18.44 5.97
N VAL A 349 19.42 18.85 6.49
CA VAL A 349 18.58 19.86 5.84
C VAL A 349 19.07 21.26 6.22
N ALA A 350 19.59 22.00 5.26
CA ALA A 350 20.04 23.38 5.45
C ALA A 350 18.90 24.37 5.20
N MET A 351 18.79 25.41 6.00
CA MET A 351 17.78 26.47 5.88
C MET A 351 18.46 27.83 6.01
N ASN A 352 18.29 28.69 5.01
CA ASN A 352 18.77 30.07 5.06
C ASN A 352 17.64 31.02 4.67
N ILE A 353 17.02 31.60 5.69
CA ILE A 353 15.74 32.30 5.59
C ILE A 353 15.90 33.73 6.07
N GLY A 354 15.47 34.70 5.28
CA GLY A 354 15.22 36.05 5.77
C GLY A 354 15.58 37.16 4.81
N SER A 355 15.26 38.38 5.26
CA SER A 355 15.49 39.62 4.53
C SER A 355 16.20 40.58 5.48
N PRO A 356 17.48 40.95 5.22
CA PRO A 356 18.26 41.76 6.13
C PRO A 356 17.72 43.19 6.31
N ASN A 357 16.88 43.65 5.38
CA ASN A 357 16.35 45.02 5.34
C ASN A 357 14.80 45.09 5.46
N GLY A 358 14.13 43.96 5.72
CA GLY A 358 12.67 43.85 5.75
C GLY A 358 12.10 43.60 7.14
N SER A 359 10.93 44.17 7.44
CA SER A 359 10.12 43.85 8.63
C SER A 359 9.36 42.54 8.41
N VAL A 360 10.10 41.44 8.35
CA VAL A 360 9.55 40.11 8.10
C VAL A 360 9.52 39.28 9.38
N LYS A 361 8.38 38.62 9.63
CA LYS A 361 8.17 37.70 10.73
C LYS A 361 8.54 36.29 10.29
N GLY A 362 9.75 35.84 10.62
CA GLY A 362 10.26 34.53 10.24
C GLY A 362 10.15 33.50 11.36
N ASN A 363 9.28 32.51 11.21
CA ASN A 363 9.18 31.35 12.10
C ASN A 363 9.81 30.16 11.40
N VAL A 364 10.97 29.72 11.89
CA VAL A 364 11.77 28.68 11.24
C VAL A 364 12.02 27.55 12.22
N GLY A 365 11.65 26.33 11.83
CA GLY A 365 11.89 25.12 12.62
C GLY A 365 12.56 24.04 11.78
N GLY A 366 13.36 23.18 12.41
CA GLY A 366 13.98 22.05 11.70
C GLY A 366 12.97 21.15 10.99
N LEU A 367 11.76 20.99 11.54
CA LEU A 367 10.69 20.19 10.92
C LEU A 367 9.48 21.06 10.55
N VAL A 368 9.08 21.98 11.43
CA VAL A 368 7.84 22.76 11.28
C VAL A 368 8.08 24.24 11.49
N GLY A 369 7.67 25.09 10.55
CA GLY A 369 7.76 26.54 10.75
C GLY A 369 6.78 27.07 11.80
N TYR A 370 5.50 26.73 11.64
CA TYR A 370 4.42 27.23 12.51
C TYR A 370 3.38 26.13 12.78
N MET A 371 3.12 25.83 14.05
CA MET A 371 2.17 24.80 14.49
C MET A 371 1.05 25.41 15.32
N ASP A 372 -0.20 25.16 14.95
CA ASP A 372 -1.37 25.80 15.56
C ASP A 372 -2.61 24.90 15.48
N ASN A 373 -3.70 25.34 16.11
CA ASN A 373 -5.00 24.69 16.14
C ASN A 373 -4.94 23.22 16.58
N SER A 374 -4.18 22.96 17.65
CA SER A 374 -3.94 21.63 18.20
C SER A 374 -3.19 20.69 17.24
N GLY A 375 -2.30 21.24 16.41
CA GLY A 375 -1.39 20.45 15.58
C GLY A 375 -0.48 19.56 16.43
N THR A 376 -0.03 18.45 15.84
CA THR A 376 0.81 17.47 16.54
C THR A 376 2.11 17.17 15.79
N LEU A 377 3.19 17.08 16.56
CA LEU A 377 4.47 16.54 16.13
C LEU A 377 4.83 15.38 17.05
N THR A 378 4.91 14.17 16.53
CA THR A 378 5.17 12.98 17.34
C THR A 378 6.23 12.10 16.72
N TYR A 379 7.08 11.48 17.54
CA TYR A 379 8.09 10.51 17.07
C TYR A 379 8.94 11.02 15.90
N SER A 380 9.25 12.32 15.89
CA SER A 380 9.88 12.99 14.77
C SER A 380 11.13 13.72 15.25
N GLY A 381 12.11 13.88 14.36
CA GLY A 381 13.35 14.55 14.75
C GLY A 381 14.22 15.05 13.62
N ARG A 382 15.24 15.80 14.03
CA ARG A 382 16.23 16.43 13.15
C ARG A 382 17.62 15.90 13.44
N GLU A 383 18.35 15.56 12.39
CA GLU A 383 19.72 15.07 12.43
C GLU A 383 20.61 15.93 11.51
N GLY A 384 21.37 16.86 12.08
CA GLY A 384 22.25 17.73 11.29
C GLY A 384 21.50 18.84 10.50
N GLY A 385 22.18 19.39 9.50
CA GLY A 385 21.70 20.56 8.74
C GLY A 385 21.90 21.88 9.50
N GLU A 386 21.80 23.02 8.84
CA GLU A 386 21.92 24.36 9.46
C GLU A 386 20.58 25.10 9.43
N ILE A 387 20.25 25.85 10.49
CA ILE A 387 19.14 26.79 10.47
C ILE A 387 19.67 28.20 10.66
N VAL A 388 19.60 29.02 9.61
CA VAL A 388 19.95 30.44 9.62
C VAL A 388 18.70 31.26 9.37
N ASN A 389 18.34 32.12 10.33
CA ASN A 389 17.19 33.01 10.24
C ASN A 389 17.59 34.49 10.39
N TRP A 390 17.59 35.21 9.28
CA TRP A 390 17.88 36.64 9.16
C TRP A 390 16.64 37.55 9.30
N CYS A 391 15.47 36.99 9.59
CA CYS A 391 14.27 37.80 9.76
C CYS A 391 14.39 38.71 11.00
N THR A 392 14.04 39.99 10.84
CA THR A 392 14.38 41.04 11.81
C THR A 392 13.20 41.50 12.67
N ASP A 393 11.96 41.16 12.30
CA ASP A 393 10.77 41.65 13.02
C ASP A 393 10.71 41.03 14.42
N THR A 394 10.60 41.88 15.44
CA THR A 394 10.50 41.50 16.85
C THR A 394 9.10 41.73 17.44
N GLU A 395 8.18 42.36 16.70
CA GLU A 395 6.82 42.65 17.18
C GLU A 395 5.94 41.39 17.15
N SER A 396 5.27 41.10 18.27
CA SER A 396 4.55 39.83 18.44
C SER A 396 3.52 39.54 17.32
N PRO A 397 3.53 38.32 16.72
CA PRO A 397 4.55 37.30 16.88
C PRO A 397 5.82 37.70 16.12
N GLY A 398 6.93 37.87 16.83
CA GLY A 398 8.21 38.20 16.22
C GLY A 398 8.77 37.05 15.39
N SER A 399 10.02 37.18 14.98
CA SER A 399 10.76 36.11 14.32
C SER A 399 11.26 35.13 15.38
N TYR A 400 10.96 33.85 15.22
CA TYR A 400 11.29 32.81 16.21
C TYR A 400 11.91 31.62 15.50
N THR A 401 12.99 31.10 16.07
CA THR A 401 13.71 29.96 15.50
C THR A 401 13.77 28.85 16.52
N GLY A 402 13.39 27.64 16.12
CA GLY A 402 13.48 26.46 16.99
C GLY A 402 14.22 25.32 16.31
N GLY A 403 14.91 24.51 17.09
CA GLY A 403 15.58 23.32 16.56
C GLY A 403 14.62 22.37 15.83
N LEU A 404 13.35 22.28 16.25
CA LEU A 404 12.30 21.49 15.59
C LEU A 404 11.12 22.34 15.10
N ILE A 405 10.63 23.28 15.92
CA ILE A 405 9.43 24.07 15.62
C ILE A 405 9.74 25.56 15.74
N GLY A 406 9.42 26.37 14.74
CA GLY A 406 9.56 27.83 14.85
C GLY A 406 8.64 28.42 15.93
N SER A 407 7.33 28.26 15.77
CA SER A 407 6.34 28.65 16.79
C SER A 407 5.22 27.64 16.95
N ALA A 408 4.72 27.47 18.19
CA ALA A 408 3.65 26.54 18.53
C ALA A 408 2.56 27.19 19.41
N TYR A 409 1.30 27.13 18.97
CA TYR A 409 0.13 27.78 19.60
C TYR A 409 -1.01 26.80 19.92
N SER A 410 -2.06 27.31 20.58
CA SER A 410 -3.40 26.70 20.64
C SER A 410 -3.45 25.24 21.05
N LYS A 411 -2.77 24.90 22.16
CA LYS A 411 -2.75 23.54 22.73
C LYS A 411 -2.18 22.48 21.79
N SER A 412 -1.27 22.88 20.89
CA SER A 412 -0.50 21.95 20.08
C SER A 412 0.34 21.01 20.94
N LYS A 413 0.76 19.87 20.37
CA LYS A 413 1.48 18.81 21.10
C LYS A 413 2.77 18.42 20.42
N MET A 414 3.83 18.21 21.20
CA MET A 414 5.12 17.71 20.73
C MET A 414 5.59 16.56 21.62
N ASN A 415 5.47 15.32 21.15
CA ASN A 415 5.71 14.15 21.99
C ASN A 415 6.77 13.23 21.37
N ASN A 416 7.67 12.69 22.19
CA ASN A 416 8.64 11.68 21.76
C ASN A 416 9.55 12.17 20.61
N CYS A 417 9.89 13.45 20.61
CA CYS A 417 10.66 14.10 19.54
C CYS A 417 12.13 14.28 19.93
N TRP A 418 13.01 14.41 18.94
CA TRP A 418 14.44 14.53 19.20
C TRP A 418 15.15 15.50 18.27
N SER A 419 16.27 16.04 18.74
CA SER A 419 17.18 16.84 17.93
C SER A 419 18.62 16.46 18.25
N PHE A 420 19.48 16.48 17.24
CA PHE A 420 20.91 16.21 17.38
C PHE A 420 21.70 17.50 17.60
N ARG A 421 22.74 17.43 18.42
CA ARG A 421 23.80 18.44 18.55
C ARG A 421 24.68 18.41 17.30
N LYS A 422 25.05 19.56 16.73
CA LYS A 422 25.74 19.65 15.43
C LYS A 422 27.23 19.94 15.55
N ARG A 423 28.03 19.53 14.54
CA ARG A 423 29.47 19.83 14.42
C ARG A 423 29.83 21.30 14.21
N ALA A 424 30.92 21.76 14.85
CA ALA A 424 31.31 23.15 15.10
C ALA A 424 31.42 24.15 13.91
N GLU A 425 31.27 23.72 12.65
CA GLU A 425 31.55 24.57 11.47
C GLU A 425 30.34 25.38 10.96
N THR A 426 29.11 25.12 11.42
CA THR A 426 27.88 25.83 10.99
C THR A 426 26.84 25.88 12.11
N SER A 427 26.90 26.91 12.97
CA SER A 427 25.96 27.06 14.09
C SER A 427 24.60 27.54 13.60
N ASP A 428 23.52 26.89 14.05
CA ASP A 428 22.19 27.48 13.94
C ASP A 428 22.21 28.90 14.49
N SER A 429 21.64 29.85 13.74
CA SER A 429 21.71 31.26 14.06
C SER A 429 20.40 31.97 13.75
N ALA A 430 20.04 32.89 14.64
CA ALA A 430 18.88 33.76 14.47
C ALA A 430 19.33 35.20 14.73
N TYR A 431 19.02 36.11 13.81
CA TYR A 431 19.43 37.51 13.87
C TYR A 431 19.03 38.19 15.19
N ASN A 432 17.80 37.98 15.63
CA ASN A 432 17.27 38.54 16.88
C ASN A 432 17.61 37.72 18.14
N ARG A 433 18.44 36.67 18.01
CA ARG A 433 18.80 35.73 19.08
C ARG A 433 17.61 35.03 19.76
N LEU A 434 16.43 35.05 19.15
CA LEU A 434 15.25 34.31 19.62
C LEU A 434 15.29 32.88 19.07
N PHE A 435 16.30 32.13 19.51
CA PHE A 435 16.51 30.74 19.18
C PHE A 435 16.26 29.84 20.40
N GLY A 436 15.37 28.87 20.25
CA GLY A 436 15.09 27.86 21.28
C GLY A 436 15.59 26.48 20.83
N THR A 437 16.11 25.70 21.77
CA THR A 437 16.70 24.38 21.46
C THR A 437 15.72 23.47 20.72
N PHE A 438 14.43 23.53 21.06
CA PHE A 438 13.37 22.77 20.39
C PHE A 438 12.35 23.68 19.70
N VAL A 439 11.90 24.72 20.41
CA VAL A 439 10.81 25.58 19.94
C VAL A 439 11.25 27.03 20.01
N GLY A 440 11.05 27.82 18.97
CA GLY A 440 11.33 29.26 19.05
C GLY A 440 10.37 29.96 20.01
N MET A 441 9.06 29.79 19.80
CA MET A 441 8.04 30.34 20.69
C MET A 441 6.92 29.34 20.98
N SER A 442 6.51 29.26 22.25
CA SER A 442 5.44 28.38 22.70
C SER A 442 4.34 29.12 23.46
N SER A 443 3.09 28.88 23.08
CA SER A 443 1.90 29.35 23.78
C SER A 443 0.89 28.21 23.93
N GLY A 444 0.81 27.66 25.15
CA GLY A 444 -0.04 26.52 25.48
C GLY A 444 0.41 25.18 24.89
N LEU A 445 1.65 25.08 24.39
CA LEU A 445 2.23 23.82 23.90
C LEU A 445 2.41 22.82 25.06
N THR A 446 1.98 21.58 24.88
CA THR A 446 2.37 20.46 25.74
C THR A 446 3.47 19.66 25.06
N ALA A 447 4.59 19.44 25.75
CA ALA A 447 5.68 18.65 25.22
C ALA A 447 6.13 17.58 26.21
N GLU A 448 6.20 16.35 25.74
CA GLU A 448 6.52 15.18 26.56
C GLU A 448 7.62 14.35 25.91
N ASN A 449 8.50 13.79 26.73
CA ASN A 449 9.55 12.85 26.31
C ASN A 449 10.41 13.35 25.13
N CYS A 450 10.82 14.62 25.16
CA CYS A 450 11.65 15.21 24.12
C CYS A 450 13.14 15.15 24.50
N ILE A 451 14.01 14.83 23.53
CA ILE A 451 15.40 14.47 23.80
C ILE A 451 16.39 15.25 22.94
N VAL A 452 17.38 15.89 23.57
CA VAL A 452 18.60 16.32 22.89
C VAL A 452 19.61 15.19 22.97
N TYR A 453 20.04 14.65 21.82
CA TYR A 453 21.18 13.75 21.80
C TYR A 453 22.47 14.53 22.11
N SER A 454 23.23 14.08 23.12
CA SER A 454 24.43 14.75 23.63
C SER A 454 25.65 13.82 23.72
N GLY A 455 25.64 12.66 23.04
CA GLY A 455 26.73 11.68 23.08
C GLY A 455 28.02 12.13 22.39
N THR A 456 29.01 11.25 22.29
CA THR A 456 30.34 11.54 21.71
C THR A 456 30.32 11.99 20.25
N ASP A 457 29.28 11.61 19.49
CA ASP A 457 29.06 12.10 18.11
C ASP A 457 28.24 13.42 18.08
N ALA A 458 27.83 13.93 19.24
CA ALA A 458 27.04 15.14 19.42
C ALA A 458 27.95 16.30 19.88
N ASP A 459 28.40 17.13 18.96
CA ASP A 459 29.28 18.27 19.22
C ASP A 459 28.60 19.38 20.03
N GLU A 460 29.33 20.01 20.96
CA GLU A 460 29.57 21.47 20.97
C GLU A 460 28.50 22.54 20.67
N SER A 461 27.19 22.30 20.44
CA SER A 461 26.05 23.24 20.69
C SER A 461 24.78 22.90 19.91
N ASN A 462 23.62 23.19 20.54
CA ASN A 462 22.43 23.77 19.90
C ASN A 462 22.02 24.96 20.79
N TYR A 463 22.92 25.94 20.95
CA TYR A 463 22.84 27.01 21.97
C TYR A 463 22.74 26.50 23.42
N THR A 464 23.45 27.13 24.36
CA THR A 464 23.36 26.83 25.81
C THR A 464 22.10 27.44 26.45
N GLY A 465 21.04 27.63 25.66
CA GLY A 465 19.87 28.42 26.04
C GLY A 465 18.65 27.62 26.46
N ASN A 466 17.56 28.35 26.58
CA ASN A 466 16.28 27.81 27.00
C ASN A 466 15.72 26.80 25.96
N THR A 467 14.93 25.84 26.44
CA THR A 467 14.22 24.89 25.56
C THR A 467 13.30 25.59 24.57
N SER A 468 12.65 26.66 25.04
CA SER A 468 11.94 27.63 24.22
C SER A 468 12.62 28.98 24.26
N ALA A 469 12.76 29.70 23.14
CA ALA A 469 13.24 31.08 23.17
C ALA A 469 12.23 32.02 23.87
N LYS A 470 10.93 31.74 23.72
CA LYS A 470 9.84 32.46 24.39
C LYS A 470 8.71 31.52 24.81
N VAL A 471 8.16 31.75 26.00
CA VAL A 471 6.93 31.10 26.49
C VAL A 471 5.92 32.19 26.81
N GLU A 472 4.78 32.22 26.11
CA GLU A 472 3.71 33.21 26.37
C GLU A 472 2.65 32.67 27.33
N GLN A 473 2.28 31.40 27.20
CA GLN A 473 1.31 30.71 28.04
C GLN A 473 1.74 29.27 28.28
N GLY A 474 1.45 28.76 29.48
CA GLY A 474 1.84 27.40 29.89
C GLY A 474 3.30 27.29 30.32
N ASN A 475 3.82 26.08 30.32
CA ASN A 475 5.20 25.79 30.74
C ASN A 475 6.12 25.67 29.52
N ALA A 476 7.40 25.96 29.72
CA ALA A 476 8.42 25.62 28.74
C ALA A 476 8.39 24.10 28.44
N PRO A 477 8.63 23.68 27.18
CA PRO A 477 8.77 22.28 26.83
C PRO A 477 9.78 21.58 27.74
N GLN A 478 9.43 20.39 28.20
CA GLN A 478 10.33 19.58 29.02
C GLN A 478 11.20 18.75 28.08
N VAL A 479 12.51 18.90 28.23
CA VAL A 479 13.52 18.22 27.41
C VAL A 479 14.59 17.68 28.32
N ARG A 480 15.08 16.47 28.01
CA ARG A 480 16.24 15.89 28.67
C ARG A 480 17.37 15.65 27.68
N LYS A 481 18.59 15.70 28.18
CA LYS A 481 19.80 15.35 27.41
C LYS A 481 20.07 13.87 27.59
N GLU A 482 20.41 13.17 26.51
CA GLU A 482 20.76 11.75 26.54
C GLU A 482 22.03 11.52 25.74
N GLU A 483 23.06 10.97 26.39
CA GLU A 483 24.30 10.56 25.71
C GLU A 483 24.15 9.22 25.01
N ASN A 484 23.31 8.33 25.54
CA ASN A 484 23.01 7.01 24.98
C ASN A 484 21.63 6.98 24.30
N PHE A 485 21.49 7.75 23.23
CA PHE A 485 20.23 7.90 22.50
C PHE A 485 19.88 6.65 21.67
N ASN A 486 18.66 6.15 21.85
CA ASN A 486 18.12 5.01 21.13
C ASN A 486 16.58 5.01 21.17
N CYS A 487 15.96 4.07 20.45
CA CYS A 487 14.50 3.90 20.38
C CYS A 487 13.84 3.75 21.76
N ASP A 488 14.46 3.04 22.71
CA ASP A 488 13.86 2.84 24.03
C ASP A 488 13.74 4.17 24.79
N LYS A 489 14.73 5.06 24.63
CA LYS A 489 14.73 6.39 25.27
C LYS A 489 13.59 7.27 24.79
N ILE A 490 13.29 7.29 23.49
CA ILE A 490 12.14 8.04 22.97
C ILE A 490 10.80 7.34 23.24
N GLY A 491 10.74 6.37 24.15
CA GLY A 491 9.49 5.72 24.59
C GLY A 491 8.88 4.82 23.51
N TYR A 492 9.73 4.24 22.66
CA TYR A 492 9.34 3.58 21.43
C TYR A 492 9.14 2.07 21.54
N GLY A 493 9.12 1.52 22.76
CA GLY A 493 8.76 0.11 22.99
C GLY A 493 7.43 -0.33 22.38
N GLY A 494 6.59 0.60 21.86
CA GLY A 494 5.30 0.31 21.22
C GLY A 494 5.02 0.88 19.82
N ALA A 495 5.81 1.81 19.26
CA ALA A 495 5.44 2.46 17.98
C ALA A 495 5.97 1.75 16.71
N GLY A 496 6.93 0.84 16.86
CA GLY A 496 7.21 -0.22 15.90
C GLY A 496 8.08 0.09 14.68
N TYR A 497 7.98 1.27 14.05
CA TYR A 497 8.58 1.64 12.77
C TYR A 497 9.96 2.33 12.81
N LEU A 498 10.51 2.71 13.96
CA LEU A 498 11.89 3.23 14.10
C LEU A 498 12.89 2.14 14.51
N THR A 499 14.15 2.32 14.13
CA THR A 499 15.29 1.48 14.54
C THR A 499 16.52 2.33 14.86
N ASN A 500 17.43 1.76 15.65
CA ASN A 500 18.75 2.36 15.89
C ASN A 500 19.66 2.07 14.69
N ASP A 501 20.32 3.08 14.15
CA ASP A 501 21.38 2.89 13.16
C ASP A 501 22.73 2.71 13.88
N SER A 502 23.28 1.49 13.79
CA SER A 502 24.58 1.17 14.38
C SER A 502 25.77 1.61 13.52
N SER A 503 25.53 2.03 12.27
CA SER A 503 26.60 2.35 11.32
C SER A 503 27.16 3.78 11.46
N THR A 504 26.43 4.69 12.09
CA THR A 504 26.79 6.13 12.15
C THR A 504 26.70 6.75 13.54
N GLY A 505 26.80 5.97 14.63
CA GLY A 505 26.92 6.55 15.99
C GLY A 505 25.60 6.93 16.70
N ASN A 506 24.49 6.25 16.38
CA ASN A 506 23.15 6.36 17.00
C ASN A 506 22.18 7.45 16.51
N PRO A 507 21.98 7.66 15.20
CA PRO A 507 20.76 8.29 14.72
C PRO A 507 19.59 7.29 14.61
N LEU A 508 18.37 7.82 14.71
CA LEU A 508 17.17 7.02 14.52
C LEU A 508 16.85 6.94 13.02
N ARG A 509 16.46 5.76 12.57
CA ARG A 509 16.04 5.51 11.19
C ARG A 509 14.64 4.96 11.18
N LEU A 510 13.92 5.18 10.09
CA LEU A 510 12.83 4.30 9.76
C LEU A 510 13.37 2.88 9.54
N LYS A 511 12.72 1.87 10.11
CA LYS A 511 13.01 0.46 9.79
C LYS A 511 12.85 0.24 8.29
N PRO A 512 13.65 -0.62 7.66
CA PRO A 512 13.39 -1.04 6.29
C PRO A 512 11.97 -1.56 6.12
N LEU A 513 11.43 -1.40 4.91
CA LEU A 513 10.17 -2.02 4.53
C LEU A 513 10.38 -3.54 4.38
N GLU A 514 9.42 -4.31 4.88
CA GLU A 514 9.38 -5.75 4.75
C GLU A 514 8.23 -6.15 3.83
N LEU A 515 8.51 -7.06 2.88
CA LEU A 515 7.52 -7.68 2.02
C LEU A 515 7.04 -8.99 2.64
N ILE A 516 5.77 -9.04 3.03
CA ILE A 516 5.13 -10.23 3.59
C ILE A 516 4.26 -10.88 2.53
N LEU A 517 4.57 -12.15 2.25
CA LEU A 517 3.77 -13.00 1.37
C LEU A 517 2.92 -13.95 2.22
N ASN A 518 1.59 -13.80 2.16
CA ASN A 518 0.70 -14.84 2.66
C ASN A 518 0.36 -15.79 1.51
N THR A 519 0.82 -17.04 1.65
CA THR A 519 0.69 -18.09 0.62
C THR A 519 -0.21 -19.24 1.06
N ASP A 520 -0.95 -19.10 2.16
CA ASP A 520 -1.71 -20.19 2.77
C ASP A 520 -2.82 -20.71 1.85
N SER A 521 -3.43 -19.80 1.08
CA SER A 521 -4.49 -20.13 0.10
C SER A 521 -3.95 -20.35 -1.32
N VAL A 522 -2.64 -20.23 -1.52
CA VAL A 522 -2.02 -20.40 -2.85
C VAL A 522 -1.76 -21.88 -3.10
N LYS A 523 -2.16 -22.38 -4.28
CA LYS A 523 -1.83 -23.74 -4.71
C LYS A 523 -0.31 -23.87 -4.88
N LYS A 524 0.29 -24.84 -4.18
CA LYS A 524 1.74 -25.09 -4.19
C LYS A 524 2.14 -26.35 -4.95
N ASP A 525 1.22 -27.29 -5.16
CA ASP A 525 1.48 -28.54 -5.86
C ASP A 525 0.70 -28.58 -7.17
N TYR A 526 1.44 -28.79 -8.25
CA TYR A 526 0.95 -28.79 -9.61
C TYR A 526 1.29 -30.12 -10.29
N TYR A 527 0.49 -30.49 -11.28
CA TYR A 527 0.79 -31.59 -12.18
C TYR A 527 1.27 -31.09 -13.54
N TYR A 528 1.96 -31.97 -14.27
CA TYR A 528 2.39 -31.71 -15.65
C TYR A 528 1.25 -31.14 -16.50
N GLY A 529 1.53 -30.01 -17.17
CA GLY A 529 0.58 -29.26 -17.99
C GLY A 529 -0.36 -28.31 -17.23
N GLU A 530 -0.30 -28.25 -15.90
CA GLU A 530 -1.04 -27.22 -15.14
C GLU A 530 -0.33 -25.87 -15.18
N LYS A 531 -1.11 -24.78 -15.26
CA LYS A 531 -0.62 -23.40 -15.26
C LYS A 531 -0.44 -22.88 -13.83
N LEU A 532 0.55 -22.01 -13.61
CA LEU A 532 0.77 -21.35 -12.32
C LEU A 532 -0.45 -20.52 -11.93
N ARG A 533 -0.85 -20.59 -10.66
CA ARG A 533 -1.98 -19.82 -10.12
C ARG A 533 -1.59 -19.15 -8.82
N LEU A 534 -1.90 -17.85 -8.73
CA LEU A 534 -1.61 -17.03 -7.55
C LEU A 534 -2.87 -16.53 -6.84
N ASN A 535 -4.05 -17.03 -7.20
CA ASN A 535 -5.30 -16.71 -6.51
C ASN A 535 -5.13 -16.95 -5.00
N GLY A 536 -5.50 -15.94 -4.20
CA GLY A 536 -5.36 -15.97 -2.74
C GLY A 536 -4.00 -15.51 -2.21
N LEU A 537 -3.00 -15.27 -3.06
CA LEU A 537 -1.74 -14.65 -2.65
C LEU A 537 -2.02 -13.24 -2.14
N THR A 538 -1.73 -12.97 -0.87
CA THR A 538 -1.80 -11.62 -0.33
C THR A 538 -0.40 -11.07 -0.14
N VAL A 539 -0.17 -9.88 -0.71
CA VAL A 539 1.11 -9.18 -0.65
C VAL A 539 0.93 -7.93 0.20
N THR A 540 1.73 -7.84 1.26
CA THR A 540 1.62 -6.80 2.27
C THR A 540 2.98 -6.16 2.49
N LEU A 541 3.02 -4.83 2.44
CA LEU A 541 4.16 -4.06 2.92
C LEU A 541 3.99 -3.75 4.41
N LYS A 542 5.04 -3.98 5.20
CA LYS A 542 5.06 -3.71 6.65
C LYS A 542 6.31 -2.94 7.03
N ARG A 543 6.18 -1.96 7.92
CA ARG A 543 7.32 -1.27 8.54
C ARG A 543 7.30 -1.47 10.04
N GLY A 544 8.11 -2.41 10.52
CA GLY A 544 8.16 -2.70 11.96
C GLY A 544 6.83 -3.21 12.53
N SER A 545 6.55 -3.04 13.82
CA SER A 545 5.40 -3.69 14.47
C SER A 545 4.03 -3.02 14.26
N THR A 546 3.97 -1.86 13.61
CA THR A 546 2.74 -1.10 13.38
C THR A 546 2.32 -1.15 11.90
N SER A 547 1.04 -1.46 11.68
CA SER A 547 0.20 -1.26 10.49
C SER A 547 0.69 -1.75 9.11
N ILE A 548 -0.21 -2.46 8.43
CA ILE A 548 -0.15 -2.84 7.01
C ILE A 548 -0.27 -1.58 6.15
N MET A 549 0.67 -1.34 5.23
CA MET A 549 0.85 -0.02 4.60
C MET A 549 0.15 0.16 3.26
N ALA A 550 -0.08 -0.91 2.50
CA ALA A 550 -0.90 -0.90 1.28
C ALA A 550 -1.05 -2.34 0.79
N VAL A 551 -2.03 -2.57 -0.09
CA VAL A 551 -1.98 -3.71 -1.01
C VAL A 551 -0.94 -3.34 -2.06
N GLY A 552 0.26 -3.94 -1.96
CA GLY A 552 1.32 -3.68 -2.93
C GLY A 552 0.89 -4.27 -4.26
N LEU A 553 0.75 -3.42 -5.28
CA LEU A 553 0.74 -3.92 -6.65
C LEU A 553 2.08 -4.59 -6.87
N TYR A 554 2.06 -5.84 -7.34
CA TYR A 554 3.26 -6.64 -7.40
C TYR A 554 3.54 -7.17 -8.80
N ASP A 555 4.82 -7.35 -9.06
CA ASP A 555 5.34 -8.03 -10.23
C ASP A 555 5.66 -9.48 -9.87
N VAL A 556 5.48 -10.36 -10.85
CA VAL A 556 5.72 -11.79 -10.73
C VAL A 556 6.85 -12.18 -11.68
N ASP A 557 7.95 -12.65 -11.11
CA ASP A 557 9.05 -13.29 -11.83
C ASP A 557 9.12 -14.75 -11.38
N THR A 558 9.09 -15.70 -12.30
CA THR A 558 9.00 -17.10 -11.92
C THR A 558 9.78 -18.03 -12.85
N THR A 559 10.38 -19.03 -12.22
CA THR A 559 11.00 -20.17 -12.91
C THR A 559 10.00 -21.29 -13.19
N PHE A 560 8.72 -21.09 -12.87
CA PHE A 560 7.66 -22.07 -13.08
C PHE A 560 7.59 -22.50 -14.54
N SER A 561 7.51 -23.82 -14.75
CA SER A 561 7.30 -24.42 -16.06
C SER A 561 6.35 -25.58 -15.92
N SER A 562 5.18 -25.50 -16.57
CA SER A 562 4.18 -26.58 -16.58
C SER A 562 4.73 -27.90 -17.11
N ASP A 563 5.78 -27.83 -17.94
CA ASP A 563 6.30 -28.95 -18.70
C ASP A 563 7.59 -29.54 -18.10
N LYS A 564 7.99 -29.07 -16.92
CA LYS A 564 9.19 -29.52 -16.24
C LYS A 564 8.83 -29.88 -14.81
N THR A 565 9.08 -31.14 -14.44
CA THR A 565 8.88 -31.57 -13.06
C THR A 565 9.99 -31.05 -12.16
N GLY A 566 9.65 -30.78 -10.90
CA GLY A 566 10.59 -30.30 -9.88
C GLY A 566 10.03 -29.16 -9.06
N THR A 567 10.89 -28.56 -8.24
CA THR A 567 10.56 -27.37 -7.47
C THR A 567 10.91 -26.12 -8.27
N HIS A 568 10.00 -25.16 -8.29
CA HIS A 568 10.11 -23.88 -8.98
C HIS A 568 9.91 -22.74 -8.01
N THR A 569 10.69 -21.69 -8.20
CA THR A 569 10.60 -20.46 -7.40
C THR A 569 9.66 -19.46 -8.07
N VAL A 570 8.72 -18.94 -7.28
CA VAL A 570 7.88 -17.79 -7.61
C VAL A 570 8.40 -16.61 -6.80
N LYS A 571 8.98 -15.62 -7.48
CA LYS A 571 9.48 -14.38 -6.90
C LYS A 571 8.42 -13.29 -7.11
N ILE A 572 8.08 -12.64 -6.02
CA ILE A 572 7.15 -11.51 -5.96
C ILE A 572 7.96 -10.26 -5.64
N SER A 573 7.76 -9.19 -6.40
CA SER A 573 8.45 -7.92 -6.17
C SER A 573 7.45 -6.77 -6.05
N VAL A 574 7.73 -5.82 -5.16
CA VAL A 574 7.00 -4.56 -5.00
C VAL A 574 8.06 -3.48 -4.89
N GLY A 575 8.18 -2.63 -5.90
CA GLY A 575 9.30 -1.70 -6.01
C GLY A 575 10.66 -2.40 -5.91
N ASN A 576 11.50 -1.93 -4.97
CA ASN A 576 12.84 -2.48 -4.71
C ASN A 576 12.83 -3.72 -3.78
N LEU A 577 11.66 -4.13 -3.28
CA LEU A 577 11.53 -5.26 -2.37
C LEU A 577 11.18 -6.52 -3.15
N SER A 578 11.73 -7.66 -2.75
CA SER A 578 11.30 -8.94 -3.29
C SER A 578 11.33 -10.05 -2.25
N SER A 579 10.46 -11.03 -2.43
CA SER A 579 10.34 -12.22 -1.61
C SER A 579 9.89 -13.37 -2.50
N SER A 580 10.11 -14.60 -2.07
CA SER A 580 9.83 -15.76 -2.92
C SER A 580 9.26 -16.92 -2.11
N PHE A 581 8.46 -17.74 -2.78
CA PHE A 581 8.02 -19.03 -2.27
C PHE A 581 8.18 -20.11 -3.33
N GLN A 582 8.13 -21.36 -2.90
CA GLN A 582 8.32 -22.51 -3.77
C GLN A 582 6.99 -23.16 -4.14
N VAL A 583 6.92 -23.66 -5.37
CA VAL A 583 5.85 -24.53 -5.87
C VAL A 583 6.47 -25.77 -6.51
N THR A 584 5.74 -26.87 -6.59
CA THR A 584 6.24 -28.15 -7.11
C THR A 584 5.39 -28.61 -8.29
N VAL A 585 6.03 -29.06 -9.37
CA VAL A 585 5.37 -29.73 -10.50
C VAL A 585 5.72 -31.23 -10.47
N ALA A 586 4.70 -32.08 -10.37
CA ALA A 586 4.82 -33.52 -10.36
C ALA A 586 4.22 -34.17 -11.62
N LYS A 587 4.59 -35.41 -11.92
CA LYS A 587 3.88 -36.20 -12.94
C LYS A 587 2.48 -36.53 -12.45
N LYS A 588 1.49 -36.52 -13.34
CA LYS A 588 0.14 -37.01 -12.98
C LYS A 588 0.24 -38.46 -12.53
N PRO A 589 -0.40 -38.86 -11.40
CA PRO A 589 -0.46 -40.26 -11.04
C PRO A 589 -1.15 -41.04 -12.15
N HIS A 590 -0.52 -42.11 -12.62
CA HIS A 590 -1.13 -43.03 -13.58
C HIS A 590 -2.34 -43.71 -12.90
N HIS A 591 -3.55 -43.31 -13.28
CA HIS A 591 -4.72 -44.13 -13.04
C HIS A 591 -4.70 -45.28 -14.04
N PHE A 592 -4.23 -46.45 -13.60
CA PHE A 592 -4.50 -47.70 -14.31
C PHE A 592 -6.03 -47.91 -14.29
N GLN A 593 -6.65 -47.78 -15.46
CA GLN A 593 -8.07 -48.08 -15.69
C GLN A 593 -8.37 -49.54 -15.36
#